data_AF-A0A8H6X2C3-F1
#
_entry.id   AF-A0A8H6X2C3-F1
#
_cell.length_a   1.000
_cell.length_b   1.000
_cell.length_c   1.000
_cell.angle_alpha   90.00
_cell.angle_beta   90.00
_cell.angle_gamma   90.00
#
_symmetry.space_group_name_H-M   'P 1'
#
loop_
_entity.id
_entity.type
_entity.pdbx_description
1 polymer ?
#
loop_
_entity_poly.entity_id
_entity_poly.type
_entity_poly.pdbx_seq_one_letter_code
_entity_poly.pdbx_strand_id
1 'polypeptide(L)'
;MPSPSRLLALVALLVSANAIIPPGHQGLPHQTPDNITHPTTDNSAIVQAANQVDQKQAAPADAPPNVDVPPTSVTAIDGTITNTTIADVSASNSTFRRELGRRRNIGRFGKRQSGFEKVFDGLPAGQHDASIEGTAYLTYTVVNNATYNVKACTDWCTTVKGCVFVNLYYEFNNQLLDFVFSEKSNLKCAAYGDVHAAAEKLNFGGQQSYDQVGNETVPLTYITQSSGWALQGYVTDTPDGYDLVFGPTGGANNAPGYMGFAFLDQYDVDACAQLCNGRGADPNGGGCAYFNIWRAVVDGVPTTYTCSMYYLVADESTAVNYGQGSLVVTLSRGYARKTVLPDGGFEGYTACDDFCFTTSYSNWIGVSPAPADFDATFFFFPPYAHSGHGSALLGSAFDDDSLAGTIKPAQPLKTDAGAAYVVQCFMSSAFSGPAEEASAKVDIMWNGERVGGVSGFSEYTFVEAPVVATGSDLLSFVGGSAPAWTFIDDCKVYKA
;
A
#
# COMPACT_ATOMS: atom_id res chain seq x y z
N MET A 1 11.28 72.29 -29.04
CA MET A 1 11.30 71.94 -27.61
C MET A 1 9.89 71.55 -27.20
N PRO A 2 9.61 70.27 -26.87
CA PRO A 2 8.27 69.85 -26.45
C PRO A 2 7.97 70.36 -25.02
N SER A 3 6.71 70.71 -24.74
CA SER A 3 6.33 71.33 -23.46
C SER A 3 6.42 70.32 -22.30
N PRO A 4 6.83 70.76 -21.09
CA PRO A 4 6.96 69.91 -19.90
C PRO A 4 5.64 69.23 -19.48
N SER A 5 4.50 69.69 -19.98
CA SER A 5 3.17 69.12 -19.72
C SER A 5 2.91 67.80 -20.47
N ARG A 6 3.66 67.50 -21.54
CA ARG A 6 3.54 66.22 -22.27
C ARG A 6 4.43 65.10 -21.72
N LEU A 7 5.43 65.42 -20.89
CA LEU A 7 6.27 64.42 -20.23
C LEU A 7 5.57 63.78 -19.02
N LEU A 8 4.71 64.53 -18.31
CA LEU A 8 3.95 64.05 -17.15
C LEU A 8 2.79 63.10 -17.51
N ALA A 9 2.20 63.24 -18.72
CA ALA A 9 1.15 62.33 -19.19
C ALA A 9 1.69 60.97 -19.67
N LEU A 10 2.97 60.87 -20.05
CA LEU A 10 3.59 59.60 -20.43
C LEU A 10 4.14 58.80 -19.23
N VAL A 11 4.43 59.46 -18.10
CA VAL A 11 4.88 58.79 -16.86
C VAL A 11 3.70 58.18 -16.09
N ALA A 12 2.49 58.72 -16.22
CA ALA A 12 1.28 58.15 -15.61
C ALA A 12 0.76 56.87 -16.28
N LEU A 13 1.26 56.50 -17.47
CA LEU A 13 0.87 55.29 -18.20
C LEU A 13 1.87 54.13 -18.09
N LEU A 14 2.99 54.32 -17.38
CA LEU A 14 4.01 53.26 -17.15
C LEU A 14 3.91 52.65 -15.74
N VAL A 15 2.84 52.96 -15.01
CA VAL A 15 2.48 52.32 -13.73
C VAL A 15 1.10 51.68 -13.87
N SER A 16 0.84 50.96 -14.96
CA SER A 16 -0.10 49.83 -14.88
C SER A 16 0.71 48.63 -14.43
N ALA A 17 1.08 48.65 -13.14
CA ALA A 17 1.57 47.47 -12.45
C ALA A 17 0.55 46.34 -12.69
N ASN A 18 1.04 45.12 -12.88
CA ASN A 18 0.26 43.91 -13.09
C ASN A 18 -0.83 43.82 -12.00
N ALA A 19 -2.04 44.30 -12.29
CA ALA A 19 -3.13 44.24 -11.34
C ALA A 19 -3.50 42.76 -11.19
N ILE A 20 -3.36 42.24 -9.98
CA ILE A 20 -3.76 40.89 -9.65
C ILE A 20 -5.28 40.82 -9.82
N ILE A 21 -5.74 39.88 -10.64
CA ILE A 21 -7.16 39.58 -10.77
C ILE A 21 -7.46 38.52 -9.71
N PRO A 22 -8.40 38.73 -8.77
CA PRO A 22 -8.63 37.77 -7.71
C PRO A 22 -9.30 36.48 -8.22
N PRO A 23 -9.23 35.37 -7.47
CA PRO A 23 -9.77 34.08 -7.91
C PRO A 23 -11.26 34.10 -8.30
N GLY A 24 -12.09 34.86 -7.58
CA GLY A 24 -13.52 35.04 -7.85
C GLY A 24 -13.82 35.77 -9.17
N HIS A 25 -12.80 36.33 -9.81
CA HIS A 25 -12.84 36.96 -11.13
C HIS A 25 -12.02 36.20 -12.19
N GLN A 26 -11.78 34.90 -11.97
CA GLN A 26 -11.03 34.02 -12.88
C GLN A 26 -9.58 34.48 -13.11
N GLY A 27 -8.95 35.10 -12.11
CA GLY A 27 -7.52 35.34 -12.17
C GLY A 27 -6.77 34.02 -12.32
N LEU A 28 -5.68 34.02 -13.08
CA LEU A 28 -4.89 32.80 -13.30
C LEU A 28 -3.81 32.70 -12.23
N PRO A 29 -3.53 31.49 -11.70
CA PRO A 29 -2.45 31.31 -10.75
C PRO A 29 -1.10 31.66 -11.36
N HIS A 30 -0.11 31.89 -10.50
CA HIS A 30 1.26 32.10 -10.91
C HIS A 30 1.77 30.83 -11.59
N GLN A 31 1.89 30.85 -12.92
CA GLN A 31 2.29 29.69 -13.68
C GLN A 31 3.78 29.39 -13.49
N THR A 32 4.06 28.19 -13.01
CA THR A 32 5.30 27.50 -13.32
C THR A 32 5.00 26.33 -14.26
N PRO A 33 5.99 25.87 -15.05
CA PRO A 33 5.74 24.79 -16.00
C PRO A 33 5.44 23.49 -15.26
N ASP A 34 4.16 23.19 -15.04
CA ASP A 34 3.74 21.90 -14.50
C ASP A 34 3.92 20.82 -15.57
N ASN A 35 4.92 19.97 -15.37
CA ASN A 35 5.10 18.76 -16.15
C ASN A 35 4.93 17.55 -15.21
N ILE A 36 3.74 17.46 -14.60
CA ILE A 36 3.36 16.31 -13.77
C ILE A 36 3.28 15.10 -14.69
N THR A 37 4.30 14.26 -14.61
CA THR A 37 4.30 12.96 -15.27
C THR A 37 3.83 11.92 -14.26
N HIS A 38 2.74 11.24 -14.57
CA HIS A 38 2.30 10.11 -13.75
C HIS A 38 3.06 8.85 -14.20
N PRO A 39 3.97 8.32 -13.38
CA PRO A 39 4.67 7.09 -13.73
C PRO A 39 3.66 5.95 -13.91
N THR A 40 3.89 5.13 -14.92
CA THR A 40 3.19 3.86 -15.12
C THR A 40 4.03 2.71 -14.60
N THR A 41 3.41 1.55 -14.40
CA THR A 41 4.07 0.35 -13.86
C THR A 41 5.32 -0.05 -14.66
N ASP A 42 6.45 -0.17 -13.98
CA ASP A 42 7.70 -0.65 -14.59
C ASP A 42 7.75 -2.19 -14.62
N ASN A 43 7.04 -2.76 -15.59
CA ASN A 43 6.99 -4.21 -15.79
C ASN A 43 8.38 -4.80 -16.10
N SER A 44 9.27 -4.01 -16.71
CA SER A 44 10.60 -4.48 -17.09
C SER A 44 11.51 -4.70 -15.88
N ALA A 45 11.50 -3.76 -14.92
CA ALA A 45 12.24 -3.89 -13.67
C ALA A 45 11.70 -5.05 -12.83
N ILE A 46 10.38 -5.23 -12.77
CA ILE A 46 9.75 -6.35 -12.07
C ILE A 46 10.22 -7.69 -12.65
N VAL A 47 10.15 -7.88 -13.97
CA VAL A 47 10.56 -9.13 -14.62
C VAL A 47 12.05 -9.41 -14.40
N GLN A 48 12.90 -8.37 -14.53
CA GLN A 48 14.33 -8.50 -14.30
C GLN A 48 14.66 -8.92 -12.86
N ALA A 49 13.96 -8.35 -11.88
CA ALA A 49 14.15 -8.70 -10.49
C ALA A 49 13.60 -10.09 -10.17
N ALA A 50 12.44 -10.48 -10.75
CA ALA A 50 11.81 -11.78 -10.52
C ALA A 50 12.73 -12.94 -10.96
N ASN A 51 13.51 -12.72 -12.03
CA ASN A 51 14.51 -13.68 -12.50
C ASN A 51 15.78 -13.76 -11.63
N GLN A 52 15.94 -12.87 -10.65
CA GLN A 52 17.11 -12.82 -9.77
C GLN A 52 16.81 -13.31 -8.34
N VAL A 53 15.55 -13.29 -7.92
CA VAL A 53 15.17 -13.78 -6.59
C VAL A 53 15.00 -15.28 -6.59
N ASP A 54 15.54 -15.93 -5.56
CA ASP A 54 15.20 -17.29 -5.18
C ASP A 54 14.58 -17.26 -3.78
N GLN A 55 13.26 -17.45 -3.74
CA GLN A 55 12.50 -17.47 -2.50
C GLN A 55 12.12 -18.90 -2.07
N LYS A 56 12.70 -19.92 -2.70
CA LYS A 56 12.48 -21.29 -2.28
C LYS A 56 13.12 -21.50 -0.92
N GLN A 57 12.33 -21.98 0.02
CA GLN A 57 12.78 -22.24 1.37
C GLN A 57 12.27 -23.59 1.85
N ALA A 58 13.03 -24.17 2.76
CA ALA A 58 12.66 -25.36 3.52
C ALA A 58 13.08 -25.16 4.97
N ALA A 59 12.56 -25.98 5.87
CA ALA A 59 13.10 -26.04 7.24
C ALA A 59 14.61 -26.35 7.20
N PRO A 60 15.41 -25.68 8.03
CA PRO A 60 16.76 -26.15 8.36
C PRO A 60 16.73 -27.62 8.78
N ALA A 61 17.78 -28.37 8.43
CA ALA A 61 17.84 -29.81 8.68
C ALA A 61 17.66 -30.20 10.17
N ASP A 62 17.98 -29.27 11.07
CA ASP A 62 17.93 -29.41 12.52
C ASP A 62 16.73 -28.72 13.20
N ALA A 63 15.87 -28.04 12.44
CA ALA A 63 14.72 -27.34 13.00
C ALA A 63 13.71 -28.35 13.59
N PRO A 64 13.19 -28.15 14.82
CA PRO A 64 12.15 -29.02 15.36
C PRO A 64 10.81 -28.86 14.63
N PRO A 65 9.88 -29.83 14.75
CA PRO A 65 8.53 -29.67 14.24
C PRO A 65 7.79 -28.57 15.02
N ASN A 66 6.80 -27.95 14.38
CA ASN A 66 5.93 -26.91 14.95
C ASN A 66 6.68 -25.62 15.37
N VAL A 67 7.76 -25.26 14.68
CA VAL A 67 8.36 -23.93 14.82
C VAL A 67 7.34 -22.88 14.33
N ASP A 68 7.30 -21.74 15.01
CA ASP A 68 6.45 -20.61 14.63
C ASP A 68 6.71 -20.20 13.17
N VAL A 69 5.63 -19.84 12.46
CA VAL A 69 5.74 -19.35 11.09
C VAL A 69 6.59 -18.07 11.08
N PRO A 70 7.66 -18.00 10.27
CA PRO A 70 8.49 -16.81 10.19
C PRO A 70 7.66 -15.64 9.64
N PRO A 71 7.96 -14.40 10.07
CA PRO A 71 7.31 -13.23 9.49
C PRO A 71 7.64 -13.14 7.99
N THR A 72 6.70 -12.62 7.19
CA THR A 72 6.93 -12.34 5.77
C THR A 72 8.16 -11.45 5.58
N SER A 73 9.07 -11.90 4.72
CA SER A 73 10.24 -11.14 4.33
C SER A 73 10.01 -10.38 3.03
N VAL A 74 10.70 -9.25 2.90
CA VAL A 74 10.82 -8.49 1.67
C VAL A 74 12.14 -8.87 1.02
N THR A 75 12.08 -9.41 -0.19
CA THR A 75 13.27 -9.93 -0.89
C THR A 75 13.77 -9.00 -1.99
N ALA A 76 12.95 -8.03 -2.39
CA ALA A 76 13.37 -6.94 -3.28
C ALA A 76 12.50 -5.71 -3.06
N ILE A 77 13.08 -4.53 -3.26
CA ILE A 77 12.38 -3.25 -3.32
C ILE A 77 12.85 -2.52 -4.57
N ASP A 78 11.94 -2.21 -5.48
CA ASP A 78 12.21 -1.48 -6.72
C ASP A 78 13.37 -2.08 -7.53
N GLY A 79 13.41 -3.41 -7.60
CA GLY A 79 14.44 -4.17 -8.30
C GLY A 79 15.75 -4.38 -7.53
N THR A 80 15.92 -3.74 -6.38
CA THR A 80 17.08 -3.98 -5.51
C THR A 80 16.81 -5.16 -4.59
N ILE A 81 17.61 -6.23 -4.71
CA ILE A 81 17.50 -7.41 -3.85
C ILE A 81 17.86 -7.05 -2.40
N THR A 82 17.04 -7.52 -1.47
CA THR A 82 17.22 -7.33 -0.04
C THR A 82 16.79 -8.60 0.71
N ASN A 83 17.02 -8.67 2.01
CA ASN A 83 16.48 -9.72 2.86
C ASN A 83 16.16 -9.08 4.22
N THR A 84 15.00 -8.46 4.29
CA THR A 84 14.58 -7.63 5.42
C THR A 84 13.14 -7.98 5.80
N THR A 85 12.71 -7.70 7.03
CA THR A 85 11.31 -7.90 7.39
C THR A 85 10.46 -6.68 7.04
N ILE A 86 9.15 -6.85 6.96
CA ILE A 86 8.19 -5.73 6.80
C ILE A 86 8.34 -4.70 7.92
N ALA A 87 8.64 -5.14 9.14
CA ALA A 87 8.84 -4.27 10.29
C ALA A 87 10.07 -3.37 10.09
N ASP A 88 11.15 -3.93 9.55
CA ASP A 88 12.39 -3.19 9.30
C ASP A 88 12.21 -2.15 8.18
N VAL A 89 11.51 -2.50 7.10
CA VAL A 89 11.18 -1.55 6.00
C VAL A 89 10.28 -0.42 6.50
N SER A 90 9.30 -0.76 7.34
CA SER A 90 8.41 0.23 7.94
C SER A 90 9.14 1.14 8.93
N ALA A 91 10.14 0.61 9.65
CA ALA A 91 10.97 1.36 10.58
C ALA A 91 11.94 2.30 9.86
N SER A 92 12.54 1.88 8.73
CA SER A 92 13.48 2.72 7.97
C SER A 92 12.81 3.95 7.35
N ASN A 93 11.54 3.83 6.96
CA ASN A 93 10.80 4.93 6.34
C ASN A 93 10.12 5.85 7.35
N SER A 94 9.94 5.42 8.60
CA SER A 94 9.28 6.22 9.63
C SER A 94 10.29 6.87 10.57
N THR A 95 10.76 8.07 10.22
CA THR A 95 11.48 8.96 11.16
C THR A 95 10.62 9.42 12.36
N PHE A 96 9.33 9.02 12.43
CA PHE A 96 8.35 9.57 13.37
C PHE A 96 7.63 8.59 14.30
N ARG A 97 7.92 7.29 14.32
CA ARG A 97 7.18 6.37 15.22
C ARG A 97 7.89 6.13 16.56
N ARG A 98 7.48 6.89 17.59
CA ARG A 98 7.63 6.51 18.99
C ARG A 98 6.75 5.28 19.27
N GLU A 99 7.33 4.23 19.85
CA GLU A 99 6.67 2.97 20.18
C GLU A 99 5.35 3.18 20.97
N LEU A 100 4.21 3.02 20.31
CA LEU A 100 2.94 2.78 20.96
C LEU A 100 2.64 1.28 20.84
N GLY A 101 2.62 0.60 21.99
CA GLY A 101 2.50 -0.86 22.10
C GLY A 101 1.28 -1.42 21.36
N ARG A 102 1.54 -2.04 20.21
CA ARG A 102 0.53 -2.70 19.37
C ARG A 102 0.13 -4.03 20.01
N ARG A 103 -0.94 -4.03 20.81
CA ARG A 103 -1.65 -5.27 21.17
C ARG A 103 -2.27 -5.85 19.90
N ARG A 104 -1.71 -6.95 19.39
CA ARG A 104 -2.27 -7.71 18.26
C ARG A 104 -3.62 -8.28 18.67
N ASN A 105 -4.70 -7.63 18.28
CA ASN A 105 -6.01 -8.27 18.23
C ASN A 105 -5.93 -9.34 17.13
N ILE A 106 -5.81 -10.60 17.54
CA ILE A 106 -5.89 -11.76 16.66
C ILE A 106 -7.34 -11.80 16.16
N GLY A 107 -7.57 -11.28 14.95
CA GLY A 107 -8.86 -11.33 14.28
C GLY A 107 -9.31 -12.79 14.15
N ARG A 108 -10.60 -13.04 14.44
CA ARG A 108 -11.26 -14.31 14.11
C ARG A 108 -11.23 -14.48 12.59
N PHE A 109 -10.39 -15.39 12.11
CA PHE A 109 -10.33 -15.79 10.70
C PHE A 109 -11.73 -16.10 10.16
N GLY A 110 -12.02 -15.61 8.95
CA GLY A 110 -13.25 -15.91 8.22
C GLY A 110 -13.53 -17.42 8.17
N LYS A 111 -14.81 -17.80 8.13
CA LYS A 111 -15.23 -19.21 8.03
C LYS A 111 -14.59 -19.84 6.78
N ARG A 112 -13.51 -20.61 6.95
CA ARG A 112 -12.90 -21.45 5.90
C ARG A 112 -14.00 -22.33 5.28
N GLN A 113 -14.17 -22.29 3.96
CA GLN A 113 -14.93 -23.33 3.28
C GLN A 113 -14.21 -24.67 3.51
N SER A 114 -14.96 -25.69 3.91
CA SER A 114 -14.38 -26.95 4.38
C SER A 114 -14.03 -27.87 3.19
N GLY A 115 -12.75 -28.00 2.88
CA GLY A 115 -12.25 -29.05 2.00
C GLY A 115 -10.79 -28.84 1.61
N PHE A 116 -9.96 -29.88 1.77
CA PHE A 116 -8.69 -29.98 1.06
C PHE A 116 -8.87 -30.92 -0.12
N GLU A 117 -8.35 -30.53 -1.28
CA GLU A 117 -8.29 -31.37 -2.47
C GLU A 117 -6.86 -31.81 -2.76
N LYS A 118 -6.72 -33.03 -3.27
CA LYS A 118 -5.42 -33.56 -3.64
C LYS A 118 -4.97 -32.92 -4.96
N VAL A 119 -3.79 -32.33 -4.96
CA VAL A 119 -3.17 -31.72 -6.14
C VAL A 119 -2.31 -32.74 -6.89
N PHE A 120 -1.58 -33.59 -6.16
CA PHE A 120 -0.80 -34.68 -6.73
C PHE A 120 -0.66 -35.87 -5.79
N ASP A 121 -0.48 -37.06 -6.38
CA ASP A 121 -0.19 -38.29 -5.68
C ASP A 121 1.32 -38.49 -5.46
N GLY A 122 1.65 -39.25 -4.42
CA GLY A 122 3.00 -39.77 -4.22
C GLY A 122 3.28 -41.00 -5.07
N LEU A 123 4.56 -41.30 -5.28
CA LEU A 123 4.96 -42.55 -5.92
C LEU A 123 4.57 -43.77 -5.06
N PRO A 124 4.44 -44.97 -5.67
CA PRO A 124 4.14 -46.19 -4.92
C PRO A 124 5.13 -46.44 -3.78
N ALA A 125 4.65 -47.07 -2.70
CA ALA A 125 5.49 -47.43 -1.57
C ALA A 125 6.73 -48.23 -2.01
N GLY A 126 7.90 -47.88 -1.46
CA GLY A 126 9.19 -48.48 -1.81
C GLY A 126 9.91 -47.82 -2.98
N GLN A 127 9.32 -46.80 -3.62
CA GLN A 127 10.02 -45.96 -4.61
C GLN A 127 10.50 -44.66 -3.97
N HIS A 128 11.70 -44.23 -4.37
CA HIS A 128 12.22 -42.91 -4.01
C HIS A 128 11.37 -41.83 -4.65
N ASP A 129 11.01 -40.83 -3.84
CA ASP A 129 10.21 -39.68 -4.21
C ASP A 129 10.92 -38.40 -3.71
N ALA A 130 10.31 -37.24 -3.93
CA ALA A 130 10.81 -35.96 -3.44
C ALA A 130 9.72 -35.12 -2.77
N SER A 131 10.11 -34.33 -1.77
CA SER A 131 9.25 -33.32 -1.16
C SER A 131 9.29 -32.01 -1.95
N ILE A 132 8.32 -31.14 -1.69
CA ILE A 132 8.23 -29.83 -2.33
C ILE A 132 9.39 -28.92 -1.87
N GLU A 133 10.08 -28.35 -2.85
CA GLU A 133 11.02 -27.24 -2.66
C GLU A 133 10.45 -26.01 -3.39
N GLY A 134 9.63 -25.25 -2.66
CA GLY A 134 8.80 -24.18 -3.20
C GLY A 134 8.90 -22.90 -2.39
N THR A 135 8.30 -21.84 -2.92
CA THR A 135 8.14 -20.55 -2.23
C THR A 135 7.08 -20.62 -1.14
N ALA A 136 6.96 -19.58 -0.31
CA ALA A 136 5.97 -19.50 0.75
C ALA A 136 5.96 -20.68 1.74
N TYR A 137 7.12 -21.28 2.03
CA TYR A 137 7.24 -22.25 3.12
C TYR A 137 6.89 -21.59 4.45
N LEU A 138 6.01 -22.21 5.23
CA LEU A 138 5.55 -21.66 6.51
C LEU A 138 6.23 -22.36 7.68
N THR A 139 6.06 -23.67 7.77
CA THR A 139 6.57 -24.51 8.87
C THR A 139 6.31 -25.98 8.51
N TYR A 140 6.69 -26.90 9.38
CA TYR A 140 6.34 -28.31 9.26
C TYR A 140 5.93 -28.90 10.61
N THR A 141 5.18 -29.98 10.56
CA THR A 141 4.93 -30.85 11.69
C THR A 141 5.19 -32.31 11.31
N VAL A 142 5.13 -33.19 12.29
CA VAL A 142 5.11 -34.63 12.08
C VAL A 142 3.78 -35.19 12.59
N VAL A 143 3.13 -36.02 11.78
CA VAL A 143 1.84 -36.62 12.12
C VAL A 143 2.01 -38.10 12.36
N ASN A 144 1.06 -38.75 13.04
CA ASN A 144 1.15 -40.19 13.31
C ASN A 144 1.38 -41.00 12.02
N ASN A 145 2.43 -41.83 12.00
CA ASN A 145 2.86 -42.62 10.84
C ASN A 145 2.30 -44.05 10.80
N ALA A 146 1.40 -44.45 11.72
CA ALA A 146 0.78 -45.77 11.68
C ALA A 146 -0.06 -45.97 10.40
N THR A 147 -0.55 -44.86 9.84
CA THR A 147 -1.12 -44.76 8.50
C THR A 147 -0.62 -43.49 7.82
N TYR A 148 -0.80 -43.39 6.50
CA TYR A 148 -0.56 -42.16 5.77
C TYR A 148 -1.67 -41.13 6.09
N ASN A 149 -1.52 -40.42 7.22
CA ASN A 149 -2.60 -39.67 7.88
C ASN A 149 -2.81 -38.26 7.28
N VAL A 150 -3.42 -38.21 6.10
CA VAL A 150 -3.78 -36.96 5.41
C VAL A 150 -4.62 -36.05 6.28
N LYS A 151 -5.61 -36.60 7.00
CA LYS A 151 -6.54 -35.80 7.79
C LYS A 151 -5.83 -35.03 8.90
N ALA A 152 -4.91 -35.67 9.63
CA ALA A 152 -4.15 -34.97 10.67
C ALA A 152 -3.31 -33.82 10.10
N CYS A 153 -2.71 -34.02 8.92
CA CYS A 153 -1.90 -33.02 8.24
C CYS A 153 -2.75 -31.82 7.79
N THR A 154 -3.92 -32.07 7.17
CA THR A 154 -4.82 -30.99 6.72
C THR A 154 -5.53 -30.30 7.88
N ASP A 155 -5.90 -31.02 8.95
CA ASP A 155 -6.42 -30.42 10.19
C ASP A 155 -5.38 -29.46 10.81
N TRP A 156 -4.10 -29.87 10.86
CA TRP A 156 -3.02 -29.02 11.37
C TRP A 156 -2.84 -27.74 10.53
N CYS A 157 -2.90 -27.83 9.21
CA CYS A 157 -2.88 -26.65 8.34
C CYS A 157 -3.99 -25.64 8.65
N THR A 158 -5.13 -26.07 9.22
CA THR A 158 -6.17 -25.14 9.67
C THR A 158 -5.77 -24.28 10.88
N THR A 159 -4.77 -24.72 11.63
CA THR A 159 -4.22 -24.02 12.79
C THR A 159 -3.04 -23.11 12.43
N VAL A 160 -2.36 -23.37 11.31
CA VAL A 160 -1.22 -22.57 10.83
C VAL A 160 -1.73 -21.34 10.08
N LYS A 161 -1.32 -20.15 10.52
CA LYS A 161 -1.69 -18.89 9.85
C LYS A 161 -1.12 -18.90 8.42
N GLY A 162 -1.98 -18.58 7.45
CA GLY A 162 -1.60 -18.51 6.05
C GLY A 162 -1.50 -19.86 5.33
N CYS A 163 -1.68 -20.99 6.01
CA CYS A 163 -1.55 -22.30 5.35
C CYS A 163 -2.73 -22.58 4.40
N VAL A 164 -2.37 -22.75 3.12
CA VAL A 164 -3.29 -23.07 2.01
C VAL A 164 -2.94 -24.38 1.32
N PHE A 165 -1.75 -24.91 1.57
CA PHE A 165 -1.28 -26.16 0.98
C PHE A 165 -0.43 -26.94 1.98
N VAL A 166 -0.51 -28.27 1.89
CA VAL A 166 0.39 -29.17 2.61
C VAL A 166 1.01 -30.21 1.69
N ASN A 167 2.31 -30.46 1.89
CA ASN A 167 3.00 -31.61 1.34
C ASN A 167 3.22 -32.65 2.45
N LEU A 168 2.60 -33.81 2.29
CA LEU A 168 2.73 -34.94 3.21
C LEU A 168 3.69 -35.97 2.59
N TYR A 169 4.68 -36.44 3.33
CA TYR A 169 5.66 -37.42 2.84
C TYR A 169 6.35 -38.18 3.97
N TYR A 170 6.88 -39.37 3.67
CA TYR A 170 7.79 -40.05 4.59
C TYR A 170 9.22 -39.59 4.33
N GLU A 171 9.97 -39.33 5.40
CA GLU A 171 11.41 -39.08 5.35
C GLU A 171 12.15 -40.09 6.22
N PHE A 172 12.86 -41.01 5.59
CA PHE A 172 13.58 -42.07 6.28
C PHE A 172 15.02 -41.68 6.59
N ASN A 173 15.63 -42.41 7.53
CA ASN A 173 17.02 -42.24 7.97
C ASN A 173 17.33 -40.81 8.46
N ASN A 174 16.38 -40.20 9.18
CA ASN A 174 16.59 -38.94 9.85
C ASN A 174 16.64 -39.17 11.37
N GLN A 175 17.83 -39.08 11.97
CA GLN A 175 18.08 -39.34 13.38
C GLN A 175 17.19 -38.48 14.30
N LEU A 176 16.90 -37.24 13.90
CA LEU A 176 16.07 -36.34 14.70
C LEU A 176 14.63 -36.83 14.75
N LEU A 177 14.06 -37.23 13.61
CA LEU A 177 12.71 -37.78 13.52
C LEU A 177 12.60 -39.16 14.19
N ASP A 178 13.64 -39.99 14.03
CA ASP A 178 13.65 -41.37 14.47
C ASP A 178 13.82 -41.49 16.00
N PHE A 179 14.61 -40.60 16.61
CA PHE A 179 15.03 -40.76 18.01
C PHE A 179 14.91 -39.52 18.90
N VAL A 180 14.99 -38.31 18.35
CA VAL A 180 15.13 -37.09 19.17
C VAL A 180 13.78 -36.43 19.42
N PHE A 181 12.98 -36.23 18.38
CA PHE A 181 11.68 -35.59 18.53
C PHE A 181 10.68 -36.53 19.20
N SER A 182 9.84 -35.95 20.05
CA SER A 182 8.94 -36.68 20.96
C SER A 182 7.90 -37.52 20.24
N GLU A 183 7.54 -37.10 19.03
CA GLU A 183 6.51 -37.65 18.18
C GLU A 183 6.92 -38.97 17.54
N LYS A 184 8.25 -39.23 17.41
CA LYS A 184 8.84 -40.45 16.84
C LYS A 184 8.17 -40.88 15.54
N SER A 185 7.91 -39.89 14.67
CA SER A 185 7.25 -40.10 13.40
C SER A 185 8.10 -39.52 12.28
N ASN A 186 8.26 -40.32 11.24
CA ASN A 186 8.92 -39.96 10.00
C ASN A 186 7.92 -39.47 8.93
N LEU A 187 6.63 -39.33 9.26
CA LEU A 187 5.61 -38.80 8.35
C LEU A 187 5.52 -37.27 8.53
N LYS A 188 6.26 -36.54 7.70
CA LYS A 188 6.34 -35.08 7.71
C LYS A 188 5.18 -34.45 6.94
N CYS A 189 4.60 -33.41 7.51
CA CYS A 189 3.59 -32.55 6.92
C CYS A 189 4.16 -31.13 6.85
N ALA A 190 4.58 -30.70 5.66
CA ALA A 190 5.09 -29.34 5.43
C ALA A 190 3.96 -28.43 4.96
N ALA A 191 3.81 -27.27 5.60
CA ALA A 191 2.78 -26.27 5.29
C ALA A 191 3.34 -25.12 4.44
N TYR A 192 2.54 -24.69 3.47
CA TYR A 192 2.89 -23.62 2.54
C TYR A 192 1.74 -22.60 2.44
N GLY A 193 2.14 -21.35 2.19
CA GLY A 193 1.25 -20.21 1.94
C GLY A 193 0.77 -20.11 0.50
N ASP A 194 1.17 -21.04 -0.37
CA ASP A 194 0.72 -21.15 -1.76
C ASP A 194 0.56 -22.61 -2.22
N VAL A 195 -0.14 -22.81 -3.32
CA VAL A 195 -0.42 -24.13 -3.91
C VAL A 195 0.72 -24.55 -4.84
N HIS A 196 1.31 -25.71 -4.55
CA HIS A 196 2.40 -26.29 -5.33
C HIS A 196 1.97 -27.51 -6.14
N ALA A 197 2.69 -27.76 -7.23
CA ALA A 197 2.49 -28.89 -8.13
C ALA A 197 3.58 -29.97 -7.98
N ALA A 198 3.35 -31.15 -8.56
CA ALA A 198 4.31 -32.25 -8.53
C ALA A 198 5.66 -31.91 -9.21
N ALA A 199 5.69 -30.93 -10.11
CA ALA A 199 6.91 -30.45 -10.77
C ALA A 199 7.91 -29.81 -9.78
N GLU A 200 7.45 -29.39 -8.60
CA GLU A 200 8.26 -28.76 -7.56
C GLU A 200 8.80 -29.78 -6.54
N LYS A 201 8.61 -31.09 -6.79
CA LYS A 201 9.18 -32.18 -5.97
C LYS A 201 10.66 -32.33 -6.28
N LEU A 202 11.49 -31.46 -5.71
CA LEU A 202 12.93 -31.37 -6.01
C LEU A 202 13.83 -31.82 -4.85
N ASN A 203 13.31 -31.86 -3.62
CA ASN A 203 14.09 -32.32 -2.47
C ASN A 203 13.93 -33.84 -2.29
N PHE A 204 14.94 -34.59 -2.73
CA PHE A 204 14.99 -36.07 -2.62
C PHE A 204 15.55 -36.57 -1.28
N GLY A 205 15.96 -35.68 -0.38
CA GLY A 205 16.79 -36.00 0.78
C GLY A 205 18.28 -36.04 0.41
N GLY A 206 19.01 -37.02 0.93
CA GLY A 206 20.44 -37.23 0.64
C GLY A 206 21.39 -36.64 1.69
N GLN A 207 20.87 -36.09 2.78
CA GLN A 207 21.67 -35.58 3.88
C GLN A 207 22.11 -36.74 4.80
N GLN A 208 23.33 -36.65 5.34
CA GLN A 208 23.75 -37.53 6.42
C GLN A 208 23.19 -36.98 7.73
N SER A 209 22.23 -37.69 8.33
CA SER A 209 21.62 -37.26 9.61
C SER A 209 22.20 -37.98 10.82
N TYR A 210 22.83 -39.14 10.63
CA TYR A 210 23.38 -39.96 11.71
C TYR A 210 24.88 -39.69 11.88
N ASP A 211 25.34 -39.72 13.13
CA ASP A 211 26.76 -39.65 13.45
C ASP A 211 27.52 -40.82 12.81
N GLN A 212 28.68 -40.54 12.22
CA GLN A 212 29.57 -41.58 11.72
C GLN A 212 30.24 -42.30 12.89
N VAL A 213 29.92 -43.58 13.07
CA VAL A 213 30.56 -44.45 14.07
C VAL A 213 31.57 -45.36 13.35
N GLY A 214 32.85 -45.01 13.44
CA GLY A 214 33.93 -45.76 12.81
C GLY A 214 33.90 -45.72 11.28
N ASN A 215 33.97 -46.89 10.64
CA ASN A 215 34.01 -47.06 9.18
C ASN A 215 32.66 -47.52 8.59
N GLU A 216 31.56 -47.39 9.34
CA GLU A 216 30.24 -47.78 8.86
C GLU A 216 29.73 -46.77 7.81
N THR A 217 29.15 -47.30 6.72
CA THR A 217 28.45 -46.47 5.74
C THR A 217 27.15 -45.99 6.36
N VAL A 218 27.12 -44.71 6.72
CA VAL A 218 25.93 -44.08 7.29
C VAL A 218 24.87 -43.90 6.18
N PRO A 219 23.63 -44.37 6.39
CA PRO A 219 22.59 -44.21 5.39
C PRO A 219 22.21 -42.73 5.25
N LEU A 220 22.00 -42.30 4.02
CA LEU A 220 21.48 -40.95 3.72
C LEU A 220 19.96 -40.92 3.91
N THR A 221 19.43 -39.74 4.23
CA THR A 221 17.99 -39.50 4.24
C THR A 221 17.40 -39.73 2.86
N TYR A 222 16.15 -40.19 2.81
CA TYR A 222 15.42 -40.25 1.54
C TYR A 222 13.92 -40.08 1.74
N ILE A 223 13.24 -39.60 0.71
CA ILE A 223 11.81 -39.30 0.75
C ILE A 223 11.02 -40.34 -0.07
N THR A 224 9.80 -40.67 0.39
CA THR A 224 8.84 -41.51 -0.37
C THR A 224 7.41 -41.00 -0.22
N GLN A 225 6.54 -41.44 -1.13
CA GLN A 225 5.08 -41.24 -1.08
C GLN A 225 4.68 -39.78 -0.82
N SER A 226 5.28 -38.84 -1.54
CA SER A 226 5.06 -37.40 -1.34
C SER A 226 3.80 -36.95 -2.10
N SER A 227 2.76 -36.56 -1.35
CA SER A 227 1.48 -36.06 -1.90
C SER A 227 1.21 -34.62 -1.48
N GLY A 228 0.44 -33.91 -2.31
CA GLY A 228 0.11 -32.49 -2.11
C GLY A 228 -1.39 -32.28 -1.97
N TRP A 229 -1.78 -31.42 -1.03
CA TRP A 229 -3.19 -31.12 -0.75
C TRP A 229 -3.40 -29.61 -0.59
N ALA A 230 -4.32 -29.04 -1.36
CA ALA A 230 -4.64 -27.62 -1.36
C ALA A 230 -6.01 -27.34 -0.73
N LEU A 231 -6.13 -26.21 -0.04
CA LEU A 231 -7.40 -25.72 0.49
C LEU A 231 -8.30 -25.24 -0.66
N GLN A 232 -9.53 -25.72 -0.71
CA GLN A 232 -10.50 -25.29 -1.73
C GLN A 232 -10.99 -23.87 -1.45
N GLY A 233 -10.99 -23.02 -2.49
CA GLY A 233 -11.63 -21.70 -2.44
C GLY A 233 -10.98 -20.72 -1.46
N TYR A 234 -9.65 -20.70 -1.35
CA TYR A 234 -8.95 -19.76 -0.48
C TYR A 234 -9.30 -18.30 -0.83
N VAL A 235 -9.91 -17.61 0.14
CA VAL A 235 -10.17 -16.16 0.10
C VAL A 235 -9.25 -15.52 1.12
N THR A 236 -8.48 -14.53 0.69
CA THR A 236 -7.68 -13.70 1.59
C THR A 236 -8.58 -12.66 2.26
N ASP A 237 -8.37 -12.42 3.54
CA ASP A 237 -9.05 -11.33 4.24
C ASP A 237 -8.59 -9.97 3.68
N THR A 238 -9.51 -9.01 3.61
CA THR A 238 -9.17 -7.62 3.26
C THR A 238 -8.48 -6.96 4.45
N PRO A 239 -7.30 -6.33 4.28
CA PRO A 239 -6.63 -5.65 5.37
C PRO A 239 -7.47 -4.54 5.97
N ASP A 240 -7.30 -4.29 7.28
CA ASP A 240 -7.94 -3.15 7.94
C ASP A 240 -7.53 -1.83 7.26
N GLY A 241 -8.49 -0.93 7.07
CA GLY A 241 -8.28 0.31 6.33
C GLY A 241 -8.23 0.18 4.81
N TYR A 242 -8.55 -0.99 4.23
CA TYR A 242 -8.63 -1.20 2.79
C TYR A 242 -9.98 -1.77 2.34
N ASP A 243 -10.31 -1.56 1.06
CA ASP A 243 -11.36 -2.26 0.32
C ASP A 243 -10.74 -3.11 -0.78
N LEU A 244 -11.28 -4.31 -0.98
CA LEU A 244 -10.98 -5.13 -2.16
C LEU A 244 -11.67 -4.49 -3.36
N VAL A 245 -10.90 -4.07 -4.36
CA VAL A 245 -11.42 -3.46 -5.59
C VAL A 245 -11.73 -4.55 -6.63
N PHE A 246 -10.82 -5.49 -6.81
CA PHE A 246 -11.01 -6.62 -7.73
C PHE A 246 -10.17 -7.83 -7.35
N GLY A 247 -10.50 -8.96 -7.98
CA GLY A 247 -9.69 -10.18 -7.99
C GLY A 247 -10.26 -11.35 -7.20
N PRO A 248 -9.67 -12.54 -7.33
CA PRO A 248 -8.41 -12.80 -8.05
C PRO A 248 -8.57 -12.83 -9.58
N THR A 249 -7.59 -12.28 -10.31
CA THR A 249 -7.49 -12.37 -11.79
C THR A 249 -6.10 -12.85 -12.25
N GLY A 250 -5.92 -13.04 -13.55
CA GLY A 250 -4.62 -13.35 -14.17
C GLY A 250 -3.81 -12.11 -14.63
N GLY A 251 -4.31 -10.90 -14.40
CA GLY A 251 -3.68 -9.67 -14.86
C GLY A 251 -3.32 -8.73 -13.70
N ALA A 252 -2.11 -8.18 -13.71
CA ALA A 252 -1.66 -7.14 -12.79
C ALA A 252 -1.94 -5.76 -13.37
N ASN A 253 -2.06 -4.75 -12.50
CA ASN A 253 -2.28 -3.38 -12.93
C ASN A 253 -1.07 -2.84 -13.72
N ASN A 254 -1.36 -2.22 -14.86
CA ASN A 254 -0.48 -1.28 -15.54
C ASN A 254 -1.21 0.07 -15.58
N ALA A 255 -1.03 0.85 -14.53
CA ALA A 255 -1.85 2.03 -14.24
C ALA A 255 -0.97 3.26 -13.92
N PRO A 256 -1.47 4.49 -14.13
CA PRO A 256 -0.78 5.70 -13.69
C PRO A 256 -0.67 5.78 -12.18
N GLY A 257 0.26 6.60 -11.72
CA GLY A 257 0.53 6.84 -10.30
C GLY A 257 1.34 5.74 -9.64
N TYR A 258 2.12 4.99 -10.42
CA TYR A 258 2.98 3.92 -9.95
C TYR A 258 4.06 4.43 -9.00
N MET A 259 4.05 3.91 -7.78
CA MET A 259 4.99 4.28 -6.74
C MET A 259 6.13 3.30 -6.60
N GLY A 260 6.22 2.24 -7.42
CA GLY A 260 7.22 1.17 -7.29
C GLY A 260 6.64 -0.17 -6.82
N PHE A 261 7.52 -1.11 -6.48
CA PHE A 261 7.13 -2.45 -6.06
C PHE A 261 8.03 -3.05 -4.98
N ALA A 262 7.50 -4.07 -4.31
CA ALA A 262 8.28 -4.95 -3.46
C ALA A 262 7.97 -6.42 -3.76
N PHE A 263 8.95 -7.29 -3.51
CA PHE A 263 8.74 -8.73 -3.51
C PHE A 263 8.61 -9.24 -2.09
N LEU A 264 7.58 -10.05 -1.87
CA LEU A 264 7.32 -10.78 -0.64
C LEU A 264 7.64 -12.26 -0.87
N ASP A 265 8.09 -12.96 0.16
CA ASP A 265 8.32 -14.42 0.12
C ASP A 265 7.03 -15.25 0.27
N GLN A 266 5.92 -14.59 0.59
CA GLN A 266 4.60 -15.17 0.80
C GLN A 266 3.52 -14.25 0.22
N TYR A 267 2.37 -14.83 -0.19
CA TYR A 267 1.19 -14.05 -0.55
C TYR A 267 0.53 -13.47 0.71
N ASP A 268 1.10 -12.38 1.24
CA ASP A 268 0.60 -11.69 2.44
C ASP A 268 0.06 -10.29 2.08
N VAL A 269 -1.27 -10.20 2.05
CA VAL A 269 -1.99 -8.95 1.75
C VAL A 269 -1.81 -7.90 2.85
N ASP A 270 -1.70 -8.31 4.12
CA ASP A 270 -1.46 -7.39 5.25
C ASP A 270 -0.03 -6.83 5.20
N ALA A 271 0.94 -7.63 4.75
CA ALA A 271 2.31 -7.19 4.53
C ALA A 271 2.38 -6.15 3.39
N CYS A 272 1.69 -6.40 2.28
CA CYS A 272 1.62 -5.43 1.18
C CYS A 272 0.90 -4.14 1.57
N ALA A 273 -0.17 -4.21 2.37
CA ALA A 273 -0.83 -3.05 2.94
C ALA A 273 0.12 -2.23 3.84
N GLN A 274 0.93 -2.89 4.67
CA GLN A 274 1.94 -2.21 5.50
C GLN A 274 3.01 -1.52 4.66
N LEU A 275 3.46 -2.14 3.56
CA LEU A 275 4.39 -1.52 2.63
C LEU A 275 3.78 -0.29 1.95
N CYS A 276 2.52 -0.36 1.52
CA CYS A 276 1.80 0.79 0.98
C CYS A 276 1.68 1.91 2.03
N ASN A 277 1.24 1.59 3.26
CA ASN A 277 1.14 2.56 4.35
C ASN A 277 2.47 3.23 4.71
N GLY A 278 3.58 2.51 4.59
CA GLY A 278 4.94 2.99 4.87
C GLY A 278 5.70 3.50 3.64
N ARG A 279 5.08 3.51 2.45
CA ARG A 279 5.70 4.04 1.23
C ARG A 279 5.75 5.56 1.35
N GLY A 280 6.93 6.14 1.13
CA GLY A 280 7.09 7.59 1.07
C GLY A 280 6.16 8.20 0.01
N ALA A 281 5.68 9.40 0.26
CA ALA A 281 4.79 10.09 -0.66
C ALA A 281 5.50 10.42 -1.98
N ASP A 282 4.78 10.28 -3.08
CA ASP A 282 5.19 10.85 -4.35
C ASP A 282 5.00 12.38 -4.29
N PRO A 283 5.98 13.20 -4.73
CA PRO A 283 5.87 14.65 -4.66
C PRO A 283 4.66 15.24 -5.40
N ASN A 284 4.15 14.57 -6.41
CA ASN A 284 3.03 15.02 -7.25
C ASN A 284 1.75 14.20 -7.02
N GLY A 285 1.86 13.00 -6.43
CA GLY A 285 0.72 12.09 -6.25
C GLY A 285 0.29 11.88 -4.81
N GLY A 286 1.18 12.18 -3.86
CA GLY A 286 0.98 12.01 -2.44
C GLY A 286 1.25 10.59 -1.96
N GLY A 287 0.62 10.23 -0.84
CA GLY A 287 0.79 8.91 -0.23
C GLY A 287 0.16 7.77 -1.04
N CYS A 288 0.61 6.54 -0.76
CA CYS A 288 0.03 5.34 -1.35
C CYS A 288 -1.46 5.21 -1.01
N ALA A 289 -2.28 5.14 -2.05
CA ALA A 289 -3.73 5.05 -1.98
C ALA A 289 -4.24 3.67 -2.44
N TYR A 290 -3.41 2.89 -3.11
CA TYR A 290 -3.80 1.63 -3.72
C TYR A 290 -2.60 0.69 -3.86
N PHE A 291 -2.84 -0.61 -3.75
CA PHE A 291 -1.85 -1.61 -4.13
C PHE A 291 -2.48 -2.78 -4.88
N ASN A 292 -1.66 -3.41 -5.72
CA ASN A 292 -1.97 -4.65 -6.41
C ASN A 292 -0.97 -5.72 -5.98
N ILE A 293 -1.46 -6.80 -5.38
CA ILE A 293 -0.65 -7.96 -5.02
C ILE A 293 -0.96 -9.12 -5.96
N TRP A 294 0.09 -9.76 -6.48
CA TRP A 294 -0.03 -10.86 -7.43
C TRP A 294 1.16 -11.81 -7.34
N ARG A 295 0.97 -13.05 -7.82
CA ARG A 295 1.99 -14.10 -7.84
C ARG A 295 2.67 -14.16 -9.21
N ALA A 296 3.99 -14.06 -9.22
CA ALA A 296 4.84 -14.27 -10.38
C ALA A 296 5.15 -15.77 -10.53
N VAL A 297 4.79 -16.34 -11.67
CA VAL A 297 5.09 -17.73 -12.03
C VAL A 297 6.10 -17.70 -13.18
N VAL A 298 7.32 -18.17 -12.96
CA VAL A 298 8.38 -18.22 -13.98
C VAL A 298 8.58 -19.68 -14.39
N ASP A 299 8.48 -19.96 -15.69
CA ASP A 299 8.60 -21.32 -16.23
C ASP A 299 7.64 -22.34 -15.58
N GLY A 300 6.45 -21.87 -15.21
CA GLY A 300 5.41 -22.68 -14.56
C GLY A 300 5.60 -22.86 -13.04
N VAL A 301 6.63 -22.26 -12.44
CA VAL A 301 6.94 -22.36 -11.01
C VAL A 301 6.68 -21.02 -10.29
N PRO A 302 5.87 -20.99 -9.22
CA PRO A 302 5.75 -19.83 -8.33
C PRO A 302 7.13 -19.37 -7.83
N THR A 303 7.50 -18.13 -8.16
CA THR A 303 8.85 -17.59 -7.89
C THR A 303 8.84 -16.45 -6.87
N THR A 304 7.84 -15.58 -6.94
CA THR A 304 7.69 -14.46 -5.99
C THR A 304 6.28 -13.89 -5.94
N TYR A 305 6.01 -13.05 -4.94
CA TYR A 305 4.77 -12.28 -4.80
C TYR A 305 5.07 -10.79 -4.90
N THR A 306 4.53 -10.16 -5.92
CA THR A 306 4.75 -8.75 -6.20
C THR A 306 3.69 -7.91 -5.54
N CYS A 307 4.11 -6.91 -4.75
CA CYS A 307 3.30 -5.85 -4.20
C CYS A 307 3.58 -4.56 -4.98
N SER A 308 2.75 -4.22 -5.96
CA SER A 308 2.85 -2.98 -6.73
C SER A 308 2.00 -1.88 -6.07
N MET A 309 2.59 -0.71 -5.81
CA MET A 309 1.95 0.36 -5.04
C MET A 309 1.66 1.57 -5.92
N TYR A 310 0.57 2.30 -5.63
CA TYR A 310 0.11 3.43 -6.42
C TYR A 310 -0.50 4.54 -5.53
N TYR A 311 -0.31 5.80 -5.91
CA TYR A 311 -0.97 6.94 -5.26
C TYR A 311 -2.34 7.28 -5.86
N LEU A 312 -2.64 6.75 -7.06
CA LEU A 312 -3.96 6.74 -7.67
C LEU A 312 -4.61 5.38 -7.48
N VAL A 313 -5.92 5.38 -7.22
CA VAL A 313 -6.69 4.14 -7.14
C VAL A 313 -6.91 3.59 -8.55
N ALA A 314 -6.54 2.33 -8.76
CA ALA A 314 -6.77 1.60 -9.99
C ALA A 314 -7.88 0.55 -9.80
N ASP A 315 -8.37 0.00 -10.92
CA ASP A 315 -9.40 -1.04 -10.95
C ASP A 315 -9.03 -2.19 -11.90
N GLU A 316 -9.95 -3.14 -12.07
CA GLU A 316 -9.77 -4.31 -12.94
C GLU A 316 -9.53 -3.93 -14.41
N SER A 317 -10.02 -2.79 -14.90
CA SER A 317 -9.86 -2.39 -16.31
C SER A 317 -8.40 -2.12 -16.68
N THR A 318 -7.57 -1.76 -15.70
CA THR A 318 -6.13 -1.54 -15.87
C THR A 318 -5.29 -2.79 -15.59
N ALA A 319 -5.92 -3.91 -15.20
CA ALA A 319 -5.27 -5.18 -14.88
C ALA A 319 -4.84 -5.93 -16.16
N VAL A 320 -4.04 -5.28 -17.00
CA VAL A 320 -3.71 -5.73 -18.36
C VAL A 320 -2.29 -6.30 -18.50
N ASN A 321 -1.50 -6.35 -17.41
CA ASN A 321 -0.20 -7.01 -17.41
C ASN A 321 -0.37 -8.50 -17.06
N TYR A 322 -0.30 -9.37 -18.07
CA TYR A 322 -0.41 -10.83 -17.89
C TYR A 322 0.96 -11.53 -17.74
N GLY A 323 2.06 -10.77 -17.74
CA GLY A 323 3.42 -11.26 -17.69
C GLY A 323 4.22 -10.99 -18.97
N GLN A 324 5.50 -11.37 -18.96
CA GLN A 324 6.45 -11.16 -20.07
C GLN A 324 7.47 -12.31 -20.11
N GLY A 325 7.74 -12.85 -21.30
CA GLY A 325 8.64 -13.98 -21.45
C GLY A 325 8.06 -15.25 -20.81
N SER A 326 8.80 -15.88 -19.90
CA SER A 326 8.33 -17.02 -19.12
C SER A 326 7.59 -16.63 -17.84
N LEU A 327 7.59 -15.35 -17.46
CA LEU A 327 6.84 -14.86 -16.32
C LEU A 327 5.37 -14.74 -16.69
N VAL A 328 4.51 -15.33 -15.86
CA VAL A 328 3.04 -15.25 -15.94
C VAL A 328 2.51 -14.67 -14.62
N VAL A 329 1.55 -13.76 -14.72
CA VAL A 329 0.85 -13.19 -13.57
C VAL A 329 -0.31 -14.08 -13.16
N THR A 330 -0.45 -14.36 -11.87
CA THR A 330 -1.59 -15.12 -11.33
C THR A 330 -2.03 -14.55 -9.97
N LEU A 331 -3.23 -14.90 -9.52
CA LEU A 331 -3.78 -14.50 -8.22
C LEU A 331 -3.72 -12.99 -7.96
N SER A 332 -3.91 -12.18 -9.01
CA SER A 332 -3.83 -10.72 -8.90
C SER A 332 -5.07 -10.15 -8.22
N ARG A 333 -4.85 -9.30 -7.20
CA ARG A 333 -5.92 -8.62 -6.45
C ARG A 333 -5.56 -7.16 -6.22
N GLY A 334 -6.56 -6.30 -6.33
CA GLY A 334 -6.44 -4.86 -6.13
C GLY A 334 -7.08 -4.39 -4.84
N TYR A 335 -6.40 -3.53 -4.07
CA TYR A 335 -6.89 -3.00 -2.80
C TYR A 335 -6.74 -1.49 -2.72
N ALA A 336 -7.83 -0.78 -2.46
CA ALA A 336 -7.85 0.66 -2.28
C ALA A 336 -7.86 1.01 -0.79
N ARG A 337 -7.05 2.00 -0.39
CA ARG A 337 -6.98 2.49 0.98
C ARG A 337 -8.21 3.36 1.26
N LYS A 338 -8.87 3.11 2.39
CA LYS A 338 -10.07 3.82 2.84
C LYS A 338 -9.73 5.19 3.41
N THR A 339 -10.16 6.24 2.74
CA THR A 339 -10.20 7.58 3.34
C THR A 339 -11.47 7.74 4.19
N VAL A 340 -11.35 8.32 5.37
CA VAL A 340 -12.51 8.75 6.18
C VAL A 340 -12.97 10.17 5.84
N LEU A 341 -12.18 10.90 5.06
CA LEU A 341 -12.50 12.25 4.58
C LEU A 341 -13.38 12.15 3.33
N PRO A 342 -14.64 12.63 3.37
CA PRO A 342 -15.47 12.68 2.17
C PRO A 342 -14.92 13.73 1.21
N ASP A 343 -14.81 13.37 -0.07
CA ASP A 343 -14.65 14.31 -1.18
C ASP A 343 -13.53 15.34 -0.96
N GLY A 344 -12.34 14.85 -0.58
CA GLY A 344 -11.20 15.74 -0.27
C GLY A 344 -10.52 16.36 -1.49
N GLY A 345 -10.89 15.96 -2.71
CA GLY A 345 -10.55 16.66 -3.96
C GLY A 345 -11.63 17.64 -4.41
N PHE A 346 -12.69 17.83 -3.62
CA PHE A 346 -13.75 18.81 -3.86
C PHE A 346 -14.58 18.63 -5.15
N GLU A 347 -14.43 17.50 -5.85
CA GLU A 347 -15.14 17.13 -7.08
C GLU A 347 -16.66 16.97 -6.91
N GLY A 348 -17.15 16.84 -5.67
CA GLY A 348 -18.58 16.78 -5.40
C GLY A 348 -19.34 18.07 -5.70
N TYR A 349 -18.65 19.21 -5.85
CA TYR A 349 -19.26 20.47 -6.23
C TYR A 349 -19.44 20.58 -7.76
N THR A 350 -20.66 20.34 -8.24
CA THR A 350 -20.98 20.22 -9.68
C THR A 350 -22.07 21.20 -10.13
N ALA A 351 -22.09 22.41 -9.56
CA ALA A 351 -23.14 23.40 -9.86
C ALA A 351 -23.00 24.05 -11.25
N CYS A 352 -21.89 23.85 -11.94
CA CYS A 352 -21.59 24.40 -13.26
C CYS A 352 -20.63 23.48 -14.04
N ASP A 353 -20.41 23.78 -15.32
CA ASP A 353 -19.54 23.02 -16.23
C ASP A 353 -18.17 23.66 -16.50
N ASP A 354 -17.94 24.91 -16.06
CA ASP A 354 -16.72 25.68 -16.39
C ASP A 354 -16.13 26.39 -15.18
N PHE A 355 -16.77 27.48 -14.74
CA PHE A 355 -16.34 28.25 -13.57
C PHE A 355 -17.52 28.61 -12.67
N CYS A 356 -17.43 28.18 -11.42
CA CYS A 356 -18.29 28.64 -10.34
C CYS A 356 -17.63 28.33 -9.01
N PHE A 357 -18.13 28.96 -7.96
CA PHE A 357 -17.72 28.65 -6.59
C PHE A 357 -18.85 28.90 -5.59
N THR A 358 -18.71 28.30 -4.42
CA THR A 358 -19.67 28.42 -3.32
C THR A 358 -18.93 28.50 -1.98
N THR A 359 -19.58 29.01 -0.94
CA THR A 359 -19.06 28.94 0.44
C THR A 359 -19.39 27.61 1.12
N SER A 360 -20.30 26.80 0.57
CA SER A 360 -20.61 25.48 1.12
C SER A 360 -21.35 24.58 0.11
N TYR A 361 -21.23 23.27 0.31
CA TYR A 361 -22.03 22.25 -0.36
C TYR A 361 -22.19 21.03 0.56
N SER A 362 -22.69 19.90 0.05
CA SER A 362 -23.07 18.74 0.87
C SER A 362 -21.93 18.17 1.73
N ASN A 363 -20.69 18.25 1.26
CA ASN A 363 -19.54 17.61 1.90
C ASN A 363 -18.71 18.60 2.74
N TRP A 364 -18.75 19.89 2.43
CA TRP A 364 -17.87 20.89 3.03
C TRP A 364 -18.54 22.23 3.31
N ILE A 365 -18.02 22.92 4.33
CA ILE A 365 -18.48 24.22 4.80
C ILE A 365 -17.27 25.15 4.90
N GLY A 366 -17.34 26.29 4.23
CA GLY A 366 -16.47 27.44 4.39
C GLY A 366 -17.08 28.45 5.38
N VAL A 367 -16.23 29.06 6.19
CA VAL A 367 -16.60 30.02 7.22
C VAL A 367 -15.71 31.26 7.07
N SER A 368 -16.36 32.41 6.94
CA SER A 368 -15.73 33.73 6.95
C SER A 368 -15.96 34.42 8.31
N PRO A 369 -14.93 35.07 8.89
CA PRO A 369 -15.12 35.90 10.07
C PRO A 369 -15.92 37.16 9.73
N ALA A 370 -16.99 37.42 10.49
CA ALA A 370 -17.78 38.64 10.31
C ALA A 370 -16.92 39.91 10.47
N PRO A 371 -17.10 40.94 9.63
CA PRO A 371 -18.18 41.09 8.63
C PRO A 371 -17.84 40.57 7.22
N ALA A 372 -16.73 39.86 7.03
CA ALA A 372 -16.27 39.40 5.73
C ALA A 372 -17.10 38.23 5.19
N ASP A 373 -17.05 38.06 3.87
CA ASP A 373 -17.66 36.99 3.11
C ASP A 373 -16.64 36.43 2.10
N PHE A 374 -16.77 35.16 1.73
CA PHE A 374 -15.95 34.49 0.71
C PHE A 374 -14.46 34.29 1.01
N ASP A 375 -14.04 34.38 2.26
CA ASP A 375 -12.69 33.98 2.71
C ASP A 375 -12.42 32.47 2.68
N ALA A 376 -13.47 31.67 2.52
CA ALA A 376 -13.40 30.22 2.47
C ALA A 376 -14.43 29.71 1.46
N THR A 377 -13.95 29.26 0.30
CA THR A 377 -14.81 28.91 -0.84
C THR A 377 -14.33 27.65 -1.55
N PHE A 378 -15.23 26.97 -2.27
CA PHE A 378 -14.96 25.79 -3.08
C PHE A 378 -15.20 26.14 -4.54
N PHE A 379 -14.18 25.97 -5.37
CA PHE A 379 -14.20 26.26 -6.80
C PHE A 379 -14.39 24.97 -7.60
N PHE A 380 -15.15 25.09 -8.68
CA PHE A 380 -15.08 24.19 -9.82
C PHE A 380 -14.38 24.99 -10.93
N PHE A 381 -13.05 24.83 -11.04
CA PHE A 381 -12.23 25.45 -12.06
C PHE A 381 -10.86 24.73 -12.16
N PRO A 382 -10.61 23.94 -13.22
CA PRO A 382 -9.39 23.13 -13.35
C PRO A 382 -8.07 23.89 -13.16
N PRO A 383 -7.91 25.14 -13.61
CA PRO A 383 -6.67 25.89 -13.38
C PRO A 383 -6.32 26.10 -11.90
N TYR A 384 -7.28 25.94 -10.97
CA TYR A 384 -7.04 26.06 -9.53
C TYR A 384 -6.81 24.72 -8.86
N ALA A 385 -7.23 23.62 -9.47
CA ALA A 385 -7.12 22.28 -8.91
C ALA A 385 -5.70 21.73 -9.08
N HIS A 386 -5.27 20.92 -8.13
CA HIS A 386 -4.10 20.05 -8.28
C HIS A 386 -4.44 18.89 -9.22
N SER A 387 -5.64 18.31 -9.07
CA SER A 387 -6.17 17.33 -10.01
C SER A 387 -7.68 17.51 -10.19
N GLY A 388 -8.21 17.13 -11.35
CA GLY A 388 -9.65 17.25 -11.62
C GLY A 388 -10.10 18.70 -11.89
N HIS A 389 -11.21 19.09 -11.25
CA HIS A 389 -11.86 20.40 -11.43
C HIS A 389 -12.05 21.13 -10.10
N GLY A 390 -12.07 20.42 -8.97
CA GLY A 390 -12.37 20.93 -7.65
C GLY A 390 -11.15 21.49 -6.93
N SER A 391 -11.32 22.57 -6.18
CA SER A 391 -10.35 22.99 -5.16
C SER A 391 -11.03 23.83 -4.09
N ALA A 392 -10.45 23.87 -2.89
CA ALA A 392 -10.84 24.84 -1.89
C ALA A 392 -9.87 26.01 -1.85
N LEU A 393 -10.38 27.21 -1.59
CA LEU A 393 -9.64 28.45 -1.45
C LEU A 393 -9.78 28.97 -0.01
N LEU A 394 -8.67 29.42 0.56
CA LEU A 394 -8.61 30.25 1.76
C LEU A 394 -8.07 31.65 1.40
N GLY A 395 -8.74 32.68 1.91
CA GLY A 395 -8.56 34.11 1.58
C GLY A 395 -9.72 34.64 0.72
N SER A 396 -10.08 35.91 0.90
CA SER A 396 -11.23 36.54 0.23
C SER A 396 -11.20 36.31 -1.29
N ALA A 397 -12.17 35.58 -1.82
CA ALA A 397 -12.24 35.24 -3.25
C ALA A 397 -12.28 36.48 -4.16
N PHE A 398 -12.73 37.62 -3.64
CA PHE A 398 -12.84 38.87 -4.38
C PHE A 398 -11.79 39.93 -3.99
N ASP A 399 -10.83 39.59 -3.11
CA ASP A 399 -9.85 40.55 -2.54
C ASP A 399 -10.51 41.71 -1.77
N ASP A 400 -11.66 41.45 -1.12
CA ASP A 400 -12.40 42.47 -0.37
C ASP A 400 -11.75 42.77 0.99
N ASP A 401 -11.02 41.80 1.56
CA ASP A 401 -10.31 41.91 2.83
C ASP A 401 -9.18 40.87 3.00
N SER A 402 -8.43 41.00 4.10
CA SER A 402 -7.25 40.18 4.43
C SER A 402 -7.47 39.23 5.61
N LEU A 403 -8.73 38.90 5.92
CA LEU A 403 -9.06 37.98 7.01
C LEU A 403 -8.85 36.53 6.60
N ALA A 404 -8.60 35.69 7.61
CA ALA A 404 -8.41 34.25 7.41
C ALA A 404 -9.76 33.52 7.37
N GLY A 405 -9.90 32.64 6.39
CA GLY A 405 -11.05 31.73 6.27
C GLY A 405 -10.84 30.43 7.03
N THR A 406 -11.92 29.66 7.14
CA THR A 406 -11.87 28.27 7.62
C THR A 406 -12.72 27.36 6.75
N ILE A 407 -12.13 26.29 6.21
CA ILE A 407 -12.90 25.19 5.60
C ILE A 407 -12.90 23.97 6.51
N LYS A 408 -14.01 23.23 6.52
CA LYS A 408 -14.15 21.97 7.25
C LYS A 408 -15.16 21.04 6.59
N PRO A 409 -15.04 19.72 6.78
CA PRO A 409 -16.10 18.80 6.39
C PRO A 409 -17.43 19.17 7.05
N ALA A 410 -18.54 18.96 6.34
CA ALA A 410 -19.88 19.28 6.82
C ALA A 410 -20.29 18.46 8.05
N GLN A 411 -19.66 17.29 8.24
CA GLN A 411 -19.87 16.40 9.39
C GLN A 411 -18.52 15.97 9.98
N PRO A 412 -18.45 15.70 11.29
CA PRO A 412 -17.25 15.11 11.90
C PRO A 412 -16.84 13.79 11.21
N LEU A 413 -15.53 13.52 11.19
CA LEU A 413 -14.97 12.34 10.55
C LEU A 413 -15.27 11.08 11.36
N LYS A 414 -15.67 9.99 10.68
CA LYS A 414 -15.95 8.70 11.32
C LYS A 414 -14.65 7.92 11.56
N THR A 415 -14.01 8.23 12.67
CA THR A 415 -12.72 7.67 13.10
C THR A 415 -12.88 6.69 14.28
N ASP A 416 -11.92 5.78 14.43
CA ASP A 416 -11.82 4.87 15.57
C ASP A 416 -11.05 5.53 16.72
N ALA A 417 -11.69 5.70 17.88
CA ALA A 417 -11.04 6.30 19.05
C ALA A 417 -9.75 5.54 19.44
N GLY A 418 -8.66 6.28 19.61
CA GLY A 418 -7.33 5.77 19.94
C GLY A 418 -6.53 5.22 18.76
N ALA A 419 -7.10 5.13 17.56
CA ALA A 419 -6.37 4.73 16.37
C ALA A 419 -5.53 5.88 15.79
N ALA A 420 -4.41 5.53 15.17
CA ALA A 420 -3.57 6.47 14.45
C ALA A 420 -4.11 6.71 13.04
N TYR A 421 -4.10 7.97 12.61
CA TYR A 421 -4.46 8.39 11.26
C TYR A 421 -3.35 9.28 10.69
N VAL A 422 -3.37 9.47 9.37
CA VAL A 422 -2.56 10.46 8.67
C VAL A 422 -3.48 11.32 7.81
N VAL A 423 -3.39 12.63 8.00
CA VAL A 423 -3.99 13.64 7.11
C VAL A 423 -2.98 13.92 6.01
N GLN A 424 -3.40 13.86 4.76
CA GLN A 424 -2.60 14.13 3.58
C GLN A 424 -3.35 15.13 2.70
N CYS A 425 -2.69 16.15 2.17
CA CYS A 425 -3.28 17.12 1.25
C CYS A 425 -2.22 17.72 0.34
N PHE A 426 -2.67 18.28 -0.78
CA PHE A 426 -1.89 19.20 -1.61
C PHE A 426 -2.31 20.63 -1.32
N MET A 427 -1.32 21.52 -1.18
CA MET A 427 -1.56 22.93 -0.87
C MET A 427 -0.70 23.82 -1.75
N SER A 428 -1.28 24.89 -2.30
CA SER A 428 -0.58 25.86 -3.14
C SER A 428 -0.96 27.28 -2.73
N SER A 429 0.01 28.17 -2.65
CA SER A 429 -0.17 29.62 -2.57
C SER A 429 0.42 30.30 -3.81
N ALA A 430 0.70 29.56 -4.89
CA ALA A 430 1.25 30.11 -6.11
C ALA A 430 0.19 30.82 -6.97
N PHE A 431 -0.35 31.94 -6.49
CA PHE A 431 -1.34 32.73 -7.24
C PHE A 431 -0.85 34.12 -7.60
N SER A 432 -0.68 35.01 -6.62
CA SER A 432 -0.27 36.40 -6.87
C SER A 432 1.21 36.55 -7.24
N GLY A 433 2.02 35.55 -6.91
CA GLY A 433 3.47 35.54 -7.07
C GLY A 433 4.21 35.62 -5.73
N PRO A 434 5.53 35.40 -5.72
CA PRO A 434 6.26 35.18 -4.47
C PRO A 434 6.27 36.34 -3.47
N ALA A 435 6.16 37.59 -3.93
CA ALA A 435 6.24 38.75 -3.04
C ALA A 435 4.91 38.97 -2.31
N GLU A 436 3.81 38.84 -3.02
CA GLU A 436 2.45 39.03 -2.53
C GLU A 436 1.99 37.86 -1.67
N GLU A 437 2.49 36.66 -1.95
CA GLU A 437 2.18 35.41 -1.22
C GLU A 437 3.16 35.13 -0.06
N ALA A 438 4.07 36.07 0.23
CA ALA A 438 5.07 35.88 1.29
C ALA A 438 4.45 35.64 2.68
N SER A 439 3.23 36.14 2.91
CA SER A 439 2.45 35.92 4.13
C SER A 439 1.40 34.81 4.02
N ALA A 440 1.31 34.10 2.90
CA ALA A 440 0.36 33.00 2.72
C ALA A 440 0.57 31.96 3.83
N LYS A 441 -0.51 31.42 4.36
CA LYS A 441 -0.46 30.45 5.44
C LYS A 441 -1.73 29.63 5.48
N VAL A 442 -1.58 28.33 5.68
CA VAL A 442 -2.67 27.43 6.06
C VAL A 442 -2.22 26.50 7.18
N ASP A 443 -3.04 26.39 8.21
CA ASP A 443 -2.86 25.46 9.31
C ASP A 443 -3.86 24.31 9.19
N ILE A 444 -3.36 23.07 9.30
CA ILE A 444 -4.20 21.88 9.45
C ILE A 444 -4.52 21.73 10.94
N MET A 445 -5.81 21.76 11.25
CA MET A 445 -6.32 21.66 12.61
C MET A 445 -7.03 20.33 12.81
N TRP A 446 -6.64 19.60 13.85
CA TRP A 446 -7.28 18.36 14.30
C TRP A 446 -7.84 18.56 15.71
N ASN A 447 -9.16 18.49 15.86
CA ASN A 447 -9.85 18.78 17.12
C ASN A 447 -9.48 20.14 17.75
N GLY A 448 -9.20 21.14 16.92
CA GLY A 448 -8.81 22.48 17.35
C GLY A 448 -7.31 22.65 17.66
N GLU A 449 -6.50 21.60 17.55
CA GLU A 449 -5.05 21.67 17.69
C GLU A 449 -4.37 21.70 16.32
N ARG A 450 -3.33 22.53 16.18
CA ARG A 450 -2.53 22.59 14.94
C ARG A 450 -1.66 21.36 14.83
N VAL A 451 -1.82 20.58 13.76
CA VAL A 451 -1.06 19.35 13.49
C VAL A 451 -0.14 19.43 12.27
N GLY A 452 -0.31 20.44 11.41
CA GLY A 452 0.48 20.63 10.21
C GLY A 452 0.13 21.93 9.48
N GLY A 453 0.61 22.08 8.24
CA GLY A 453 0.32 23.24 7.38
C GLY A 453 1.52 23.73 6.59
N VAL A 454 1.30 24.75 5.75
CA VAL A 454 2.35 25.43 4.96
C VAL A 454 2.31 26.94 5.19
N SER A 455 3.42 27.61 4.87
CA SER A 455 3.56 29.06 4.97
C SER A 455 4.49 29.61 3.89
N GLY A 456 4.22 30.82 3.45
CA GLY A 456 4.90 31.48 2.34
C GLY A 456 4.38 31.03 0.98
N PHE A 457 5.05 31.51 -0.07
CA PHE A 457 4.79 31.10 -1.44
C PHE A 457 5.22 29.64 -1.66
N SER A 458 4.30 28.81 -2.15
CA SER A 458 4.59 27.47 -2.62
C SER A 458 3.68 27.10 -3.78
N GLU A 459 4.22 26.36 -4.74
CA GLU A 459 3.40 25.55 -5.64
C GLU A 459 2.68 24.46 -4.87
N TYR A 460 1.88 23.65 -5.58
CA TYR A 460 1.24 22.48 -4.99
C TYR A 460 2.29 21.57 -4.33
N THR A 461 2.25 21.57 -3.01
CA THR A 461 3.18 20.84 -2.15
C THR A 461 2.39 19.83 -1.35
N PHE A 462 2.87 18.59 -1.35
CA PHE A 462 2.33 17.55 -0.51
C PHE A 462 2.61 17.83 0.97
N VAL A 463 1.56 17.78 1.79
CA VAL A 463 1.63 17.94 3.24
C VAL A 463 1.04 16.71 3.89
N GLU A 464 1.74 16.16 4.89
CA GLU A 464 1.23 15.11 5.75
C GLU A 464 1.29 15.50 7.23
N ALA A 465 0.30 15.06 7.99
CA ALA A 465 0.21 15.27 9.44
C ALA A 465 -0.31 14.00 10.13
N PRO A 466 0.51 13.30 10.92
CA PRO A 466 0.05 12.18 11.72
C PRO A 466 -0.80 12.68 12.90
N VAL A 467 -1.91 11.99 13.18
CA VAL A 467 -2.86 12.35 14.25
C VAL A 467 -3.34 11.11 14.98
N VAL A 468 -3.85 11.28 16.21
CA VAL A 468 -4.52 10.23 16.98
C VAL A 468 -5.98 10.61 17.13
N ALA A 469 -6.87 9.72 16.71
CA ALA A 469 -8.30 9.97 16.73
C ALA A 469 -8.89 9.87 18.14
N THR A 470 -9.86 10.73 18.45
CA THR A 470 -10.72 10.62 19.64
C THR A 470 -12.06 9.97 19.35
N GLY A 471 -12.37 9.73 18.06
CA GLY A 471 -13.66 9.27 17.57
C GLY A 471 -14.59 10.46 17.29
N SER A 472 -15.14 10.53 16.07
CA SER A 472 -15.90 11.70 15.59
C SER A 472 -15.05 12.98 15.54
N ASP A 473 -13.84 12.87 15.01
CA ASP A 473 -12.85 13.94 14.99
C ASP A 473 -13.23 15.11 14.05
N LEU A 474 -12.81 16.32 14.42
CA LEU A 474 -12.99 17.53 13.65
C LEU A 474 -11.70 17.87 12.89
N LEU A 475 -11.77 17.86 11.57
CA LEU A 475 -10.73 18.39 10.69
C LEU A 475 -11.14 19.80 10.22
N SER A 476 -10.20 20.73 10.22
CA SER A 476 -10.39 22.01 9.51
C SER A 476 -9.06 22.55 9.00
N PHE A 477 -9.14 23.39 7.98
CA PHE A 477 -8.01 24.13 7.45
C PHE A 477 -8.28 25.62 7.67
N VAL A 478 -7.34 26.32 8.29
CA VAL A 478 -7.50 27.72 8.71
C VAL A 478 -6.36 28.54 8.14
N GLY A 479 -6.66 29.63 7.46
CA GLY A 479 -5.62 30.40 6.80
C GLY A 479 -6.12 31.28 5.66
N GLY A 480 -5.19 31.60 4.76
CA GLY A 480 -5.39 32.58 3.71
C GLY A 480 -5.50 34.01 4.23
N SER A 481 -5.13 34.98 3.41
CA SER A 481 -5.37 36.40 3.65
C SER A 481 -5.11 37.15 2.35
N ALA A 482 -6.15 37.54 1.60
CA ALA A 482 -5.95 38.20 0.31
C ALA A 482 -5.03 39.43 0.47
N PRO A 483 -4.09 39.68 -0.46
CA PRO A 483 -3.90 39.00 -1.76
C PRO A 483 -3.05 37.71 -1.68
N ALA A 484 -2.80 37.18 -0.48
CA ALA A 484 -2.11 35.92 -0.25
C ALA A 484 -3.10 34.75 -0.11
N TRP A 485 -3.43 34.10 -1.23
CA TRP A 485 -4.40 33.02 -1.29
C TRP A 485 -3.77 31.66 -1.03
N THR A 486 -4.56 30.70 -0.58
CA THR A 486 -4.10 29.32 -0.49
C THR A 486 -5.15 28.36 -1.00
N PHE A 487 -4.79 27.58 -2.01
CA PHE A 487 -5.56 26.49 -2.57
C PHE A 487 -5.23 25.19 -1.85
N ILE A 488 -6.25 24.37 -1.63
CA ILE A 488 -6.17 23.06 -1.00
C ILE A 488 -6.88 22.08 -1.91
N ASP A 489 -6.26 20.93 -2.14
CA ASP A 489 -6.79 19.87 -2.99
C ASP A 489 -6.26 18.48 -2.58
N ASP A 490 -6.86 17.43 -3.14
CA ASP A 490 -6.46 16.02 -2.99
C ASP A 490 -6.25 15.56 -1.55
N CYS A 491 -7.10 16.07 -0.65
CA CYS A 491 -7.05 15.73 0.76
C CYS A 491 -7.55 14.30 1.03
N LYS A 492 -6.83 13.57 1.88
CA LYS A 492 -7.16 12.20 2.30
C LYS A 492 -6.86 12.05 3.79
N VAL A 493 -7.69 11.27 4.49
CA VAL A 493 -7.45 10.92 5.89
C VAL A 493 -7.48 9.41 6.02
N TYR A 494 -6.31 8.81 6.19
CA TYR A 494 -6.14 7.36 6.21
C TYR A 494 -5.84 6.85 7.61
N LYS A 495 -6.36 5.66 7.92
CA LYS A 495 -5.93 4.91 9.10
C LYS A 495 -4.49 4.41 8.86
N ALA A 496 -3.61 4.55 9.86
CA ALA A 496 -2.15 4.36 9.74
C ALA A 496 -1.61 3.01 10.22
#